data_AF-A0A0I9V2R7-F1
#
_entry.id   AF-A0A0I9V2R7-F1
#
_cell.length_a   1.000
_cell.length_b   1.000
_cell.length_c   1.000
_cell.angle_alpha   90.00
_cell.angle_beta   90.00
_cell.angle_gamma   90.00
#
_symmetry.space_group_name_H-M   'P 1'
#
loop_
_entity.id
_entity.type
_entity.pdbx_description
1 polymer ?
#
loop_
_entity_poly.entity_id
_entity_poly.type
_entity_poly.pdbx_seq_one_letter_code
_entity_poly.pdbx_strand_id
1 'polypeptide(L)'
;MSFVSAAPGDVSAVPEALKTAATDVRAASAHVVEFNGQVSSALTGVAAPAIDVLSQKAAAFLRMYTEQYQQTLAQGMAILDQFSEVLAHSSAAYSTAEDNNAETFA
;
A
#
# COMPACT_ATOMS: atom_id res chain seq x y z
N MET A 1 20.92 -43.63 -8.47
CA MET A 1 20.69 -42.37 -9.21
C MET A 1 19.23 -42.36 -9.62
N SER A 2 18.39 -41.63 -8.88
CA SER A 2 16.97 -41.50 -9.19
C SER A 2 16.76 -40.14 -9.83
N PHE A 3 16.25 -40.12 -11.06
CA PHE A 3 16.01 -38.89 -11.79
C PHE A 3 14.80 -38.18 -11.20
N VAL A 4 15.01 -36.98 -10.66
CA VAL A 4 13.94 -36.02 -10.39
C VAL A 4 13.42 -35.56 -11.75
N SER A 5 12.26 -36.09 -12.15
CA SER A 5 11.45 -35.51 -13.21
C SER A 5 10.62 -34.41 -12.56
N ALA A 6 11.08 -33.16 -12.65
CA ALA A 6 10.24 -32.02 -12.34
C ALA A 6 9.10 -32.00 -13.38
N ALA A 7 7.89 -32.36 -12.94
CA ALA A 7 6.68 -32.04 -13.68
C ALA A 7 6.63 -30.51 -13.84
N PRO A 8 6.12 -29.98 -14.97
CA PRO A 8 6.02 -28.54 -15.20
C PRO A 8 5.35 -27.91 -14.00
N GLY A 9 6.10 -27.01 -13.35
CA GLY A 9 5.90 -26.65 -11.95
C GLY A 9 4.46 -26.38 -11.58
N ASP A 10 3.99 -27.10 -10.57
CA ASP A 10 2.89 -26.63 -9.74
C ASP A 10 3.32 -25.27 -9.20
N VAL A 11 2.80 -24.20 -9.80
CA VAL A 11 2.69 -22.91 -9.13
C VAL A 11 1.67 -23.16 -8.03
N SER A 12 2.13 -23.70 -6.89
CA SER A 12 1.35 -23.58 -5.67
C SER A 12 1.27 -22.08 -5.41
N ALA A 13 0.13 -21.50 -5.76
CA ALA A 13 -0.27 -20.30 -5.06
C ALA A 13 -0.20 -20.65 -3.57
N VAL A 14 0.34 -19.75 -2.76
CA VAL A 14 0.23 -19.88 -1.31
C VAL A 14 -0.83 -18.85 -0.93
N PRO A 15 -2.14 -19.20 -0.94
CA PRO A 15 -3.22 -18.27 -0.58
C PRO A 15 -2.92 -17.49 0.70
N GLU A 16 -2.31 -18.15 1.68
CA GLU A 16 -1.92 -17.53 2.95
C GLU A 16 -0.83 -16.46 2.80
N ALA A 17 0.11 -16.60 1.86
CA ALA A 17 1.11 -15.57 1.59
C ALA A 17 0.48 -14.31 0.99
N LEU A 18 -0.49 -14.47 0.07
CA LEU A 18 -1.24 -13.34 -0.51
C LEU A 18 -2.11 -12.63 0.53
N LYS A 19 -2.75 -13.39 1.42
CA LYS A 19 -3.52 -12.85 2.55
C LYS A 19 -2.65 -12.11 3.56
N THR A 20 -1.47 -12.65 3.85
CA THR A 20 -0.47 -11.99 4.71
C THR A 20 -0.02 -10.69 4.08
N ALA A 21 0.37 -10.71 2.79
CA ALA A 21 0.76 -9.51 2.07
C ALA A 21 -0.34 -8.44 2.04
N ALA A 22 -1.62 -8.83 1.85
CA ALA A 22 -2.74 -7.89 1.92
C ALA A 22 -2.86 -7.23 3.30
N THR A 23 -2.59 -8.00 4.37
CA THR A 23 -2.60 -7.49 5.75
C THR A 23 -1.44 -6.53 6.00
N ASP A 24 -0.25 -6.88 5.54
CA ASP A 24 0.96 -6.05 5.69
C ASP A 24 0.81 -4.71 4.95
N VAL A 25 0.25 -4.74 3.73
CA VAL A 25 -0.03 -3.51 2.96
C VAL A 25 -1.01 -2.61 3.72
N ARG A 26 -2.07 -3.17 4.32
CA ARG A 26 -3.03 -2.39 5.13
C ARG A 26 -2.38 -1.81 6.38
N ALA A 27 -1.52 -2.57 7.06
CA ALA A 27 -0.79 -2.10 8.23
C ALA A 27 0.18 -0.95 7.88
N ALA A 28 0.93 -1.08 6.78
CA ALA A 28 1.81 -0.02 6.29
C ALA A 28 1.02 1.25 5.93
N SER A 29 -0.09 1.11 5.21
CA SER A 29 -1.03 2.18 4.89
C SER A 29 -1.54 2.90 6.15
N ALA A 30 -1.95 2.16 7.19
CA ALA A 30 -2.40 2.74 8.44
C ALA A 30 -1.30 3.57 9.13
N HIS A 31 -0.07 3.06 9.17
CA HIS A 31 1.08 3.77 9.74
C HIS A 31 1.38 5.07 8.99
N VAL A 32 1.26 5.08 7.66
CA VAL A 32 1.43 6.29 6.86
C VAL A 32 0.36 7.34 7.18
N VAL A 33 -0.91 6.95 7.31
CA VAL A 33 -2.00 7.86 7.67
C VAL A 33 -1.80 8.44 9.07
N GLU A 34 -1.42 7.60 10.02
CA GLU A 34 -1.13 8.01 11.39
C GLU A 34 0.01 9.04 11.41
N PHE A 35 1.14 8.73 10.80
CA PHE A 35 2.29 9.62 10.73
C PHE A 35 1.94 10.94 10.04
N ASN A 36 1.23 10.90 8.91
CA ASN A 36 0.78 12.11 8.24
C ASN A 36 -0.11 12.97 9.15
N GLY A 37 -1.02 12.34 9.91
CA GLY A 37 -1.86 13.03 10.90
C GLY A 37 -1.04 13.74 11.97
N GLN A 38 0.08 13.16 12.42
CA GLN A 38 0.98 13.74 13.42
C GLN A 38 1.70 14.99 12.90
N VAL A 39 2.02 15.06 11.60
CA VAL A 39 2.84 16.15 11.03
C VAL A 39 2.03 17.19 10.23
N SER A 40 0.79 16.90 9.85
CA SER A 40 0.00 17.74 8.95
C SER A 40 -0.20 19.17 9.47
N SER A 41 -0.41 19.34 10.77
CA SER A 41 -0.55 20.67 11.39
C SER A 41 0.75 21.50 11.29
N ALA A 42 1.90 20.87 11.46
CA ALA A 42 3.20 21.54 11.36
C ALA A 42 3.49 21.96 9.91
N LEU A 43 3.13 21.13 8.93
CA LEU A 43 3.33 21.41 7.51
C LEU A 43 2.40 22.51 6.99
N THR A 44 1.14 22.54 7.44
CA THR A 44 0.15 23.56 7.03
C THR A 44 0.31 24.88 7.78
N GLY A 45 0.89 24.86 8.98
CA GLY A 45 1.08 26.02 9.85
C GLY A 45 2.28 26.92 9.53
N VAL A 46 2.98 26.72 8.41
CA VAL A 46 4.17 27.49 8.06
C VAL A 46 3.84 28.97 7.89
N ALA A 47 4.43 29.80 8.77
CA ALA A 47 4.37 31.25 8.74
C ALA A 47 5.67 31.84 8.17
N ALA A 48 5.56 33.05 7.61
CA ALA A 48 6.74 33.77 7.15
C ALA A 48 7.60 34.21 8.36
N PRO A 49 8.91 33.98 8.36
CA PRO A 49 9.78 34.37 9.47
C PRO A 49 9.97 35.89 9.59
N ALA A 50 9.71 36.64 8.52
CA ALA A 50 9.76 38.09 8.49
C ALA A 50 8.76 38.66 7.46
N ILE A 51 8.54 39.97 7.50
CA ILE A 51 7.59 40.69 6.63
C ILE A 51 8.11 40.90 5.20
N ASP A 52 9.38 40.59 4.92
CA ASP A 52 9.95 40.77 3.60
C ASP A 52 9.30 39.82 2.57
N VAL A 53 9.35 40.23 1.31
CA VAL A 53 8.70 39.52 0.20
C VAL A 53 9.26 38.10 0.02
N LEU A 54 10.55 37.88 0.31
CA LEU A 54 11.17 36.57 0.16
C LEU A 54 10.64 35.59 1.21
N SER A 55 10.58 36.02 2.48
CA SER A 55 9.99 35.26 3.59
C SER A 55 8.53 34.89 3.34
N GLN A 56 7.73 35.84 2.82
CA GLN A 56 6.33 35.58 2.47
C GLN A 56 6.19 34.56 1.33
N LYS A 57 7.01 34.68 0.28
CA LYS A 57 7.01 33.72 -0.84
C LYS A 57 7.45 32.33 -0.41
N ALA A 58 8.46 32.23 0.47
CA ALA A 58 8.91 30.95 1.01
C ALA A 58 7.79 30.24 1.80
N ALA A 59 7.11 30.96 2.70
CA ALA A 59 5.98 30.40 3.44
C ALA A 59 4.81 29.99 2.52
N ALA A 60 4.49 30.81 1.51
CA ALA A 60 3.46 30.46 0.53
C ALA A 60 3.82 29.21 -0.28
N PHE A 61 5.07 29.09 -0.72
CA PHE A 61 5.56 27.91 -1.44
C PHE A 61 5.46 26.64 -0.59
N LEU A 62 5.87 26.69 0.68
CA LEU A 62 5.82 25.53 1.58
C LEU A 62 4.39 25.06 1.86
N ARG A 63 3.43 26.00 1.97
CA ARG A 63 2.01 25.64 2.09
C ARG A 63 1.48 24.97 0.82
N MET A 64 1.77 25.53 -0.36
CA MET A 64 1.42 24.91 -1.64
C MET A 64 2.04 23.51 -1.80
N TYR A 65 3.31 23.35 -1.40
CA TYR A 65 3.98 22.05 -1.43
C TYR A 65 3.32 21.04 -0.49
N THR A 66 2.85 21.49 0.68
CA THR A 66 2.10 20.65 1.61
C THR A 66 0.78 20.18 1.00
N GLU A 67 0.03 21.06 0.32
CA GLU A 67 -1.19 20.68 -0.38
C GLU A 67 -0.92 19.62 -1.46
N GLN A 68 0.14 19.80 -2.24
CA GLN A 68 0.56 18.83 -3.25
C GLN A 68 0.96 17.49 -2.62
N TYR A 69 1.71 17.51 -1.52
CA TYR A 69 2.06 16.32 -0.76
C TYR A 69 0.80 15.56 -0.28
N GLN A 70 -0.20 16.25 0.27
CA GLN A 70 -1.45 15.61 0.72
C GLN A 70 -2.21 14.97 -0.46
N GLN A 71 -2.22 15.61 -1.64
CA GLN A 71 -2.82 15.03 -2.84
C GLN A 71 -2.08 13.77 -3.31
N THR A 72 -0.74 13.83 -3.36
CA THR A 72 0.08 12.66 -3.70
C THR A 72 -0.13 11.52 -2.71
N LEU A 73 -0.21 11.84 -1.42
CA LEU A 73 -0.49 10.85 -0.39
C LEU A 73 -1.85 10.19 -0.62
N ALA A 74 -2.91 10.96 -0.85
CA ALA A 74 -4.24 10.43 -1.12
C ALA A 74 -4.26 9.48 -2.34
N GLN A 75 -3.57 9.84 -3.42
CA GLN A 75 -3.44 8.99 -4.61
C GLN A 75 -2.68 7.69 -4.29
N GLY A 76 -1.57 7.78 -3.58
CA GLY A 76 -0.79 6.62 -3.16
C GLY A 76 -1.60 5.67 -2.27
N MET A 77 -2.37 6.22 -1.33
CA MET A 77 -3.24 5.44 -0.45
C MET A 77 -4.34 4.71 -1.22
N ALA A 78 -4.95 5.34 -2.24
CA ALA A 78 -5.93 4.67 -3.09
C ALA A 78 -5.32 3.48 -3.87
N ILE A 79 -4.08 3.60 -4.33
CA ILE A 79 -3.36 2.51 -5.00
C ILE A 79 -3.08 1.36 -4.03
N LEU A 80 -2.64 1.65 -2.80
CA LEU A 80 -2.36 0.63 -1.80
C LEU A 80 -3.63 -0.09 -1.34
N ASP A 81 -4.75 0.62 -1.24
CA ASP A 81 -6.05 0.03 -0.93
C ASP A 81 -6.46 -0.98 -2.00
N GLN A 82 -6.49 -0.55 -3.26
CA GLN A 82 -6.79 -1.42 -4.41
C GLN A 82 -5.83 -2.62 -4.48
N PHE A 83 -4.54 -2.41 -4.21
CA PHE A 83 -3.56 -3.49 -4.20
C PHE A 83 -3.86 -4.53 -3.11
N SER A 84 -4.22 -4.08 -1.90
CA SER A 84 -4.59 -4.97 -0.80
C SER A 84 -5.87 -5.77 -1.09
N GLU A 85 -6.83 -5.17 -1.81
CA GLU A 85 -8.05 -5.84 -2.26
C GLU A 85 -7.74 -6.92 -3.29
N VAL A 86 -6.90 -6.62 -4.29
CA VAL A 86 -6.48 -7.59 -5.31
C VAL A 86 -5.77 -8.77 -4.66
N LEU A 87 -4.85 -8.54 -3.71
CA LEU A 87 -4.16 -9.61 -2.99
C LEU A 87 -5.13 -10.50 -2.21
N ALA A 88 -6.09 -9.90 -1.50
CA ALA A 88 -7.10 -10.65 -0.76
C ALA A 88 -8.04 -11.45 -1.69
N HIS A 89 -8.44 -10.85 -2.81
CA HIS A 89 -9.27 -11.52 -3.81
C HIS A 89 -8.53 -12.69 -4.46
N SER A 90 -7.27 -12.51 -4.84
CA SER A 90 -6.45 -13.57 -5.40
C SER A 90 -6.20 -14.70 -4.40
N SER A 91 -5.97 -14.38 -3.13
CA SER A 91 -5.89 -15.38 -2.05
C SER A 91 -7.14 -16.26 -2.00
N ALA A 92 -8.33 -15.64 -1.96
CA ALA A 92 -9.59 -16.38 -1.96
C ALA A 92 -9.78 -17.23 -3.22
N ALA A 93 -9.47 -16.69 -4.40
CA ALA A 93 -9.60 -17.41 -5.67
C ALA A 93 -8.71 -18.65 -5.73
N TYR A 94 -7.46 -18.54 -5.27
CA TYR A 94 -6.54 -19.69 -5.23
C TYR A 94 -6.95 -20.71 -4.17
N SER A 95 -7.42 -20.30 -2.99
CA SER A 95 -7.94 -21.22 -1.97
C SER A 95 -9.12 -22.03 -2.50
N THR A 96 -10.09 -21.39 -3.15
CA THR A 96 -11.24 -22.08 -3.75
C THR A 96 -10.81 -23.06 -4.86
N ALA A 97 -9.80 -22.70 -5.65
CA ALA A 97 -9.28 -23.59 -6.67
C ALA A 97 -8.62 -24.84 -6.08
N GLU A 98 -7.88 -24.69 -4.98
CA GLU A 98 -7.27 -25.81 -4.24
C GLU A 98 -8.34 -26.73 -3.63
N ASP A 99 -9.38 -26.17 -3.01
CA ASP A 99 -10.50 -26.93 -2.44
C ASP A 99 -11.24 -27.73 -3.52
N ASN A 100 -11.59 -27.11 -4.65
CA ASN A 100 -12.27 -27.78 -5.77
C ASN A 100 -11.43 -28.90 -6.38
N ASN A 101 -10.11 -28.70 -6.47
CA ASN A 101 -9.19 -29.73 -6.96
C ASN A 101 -9.16 -30.91 -5.97
N ALA A 102 -9.10 -30.64 -4.66
CA ALA A 102 -9.12 -31.68 -3.65
C ALA A 102 -10.41 -32.52 -3.70
N GLU A 103 -11.58 -31.89 -3.94
CA GLU A 103 -12.85 -32.60 -4.12
C GLU A 103 -12.91 -33.44 -5.42
N THR A 104 -12.32 -32.94 -6.51
CA THR A 104 -12.33 -33.60 -7.81
C THR A 104 -11.44 -34.86 -7.84
N PHE A 105 -10.36 -34.86 -7.05
CA PHE A 105 -9.37 -35.94 -7.00
C PHE A 105 -9.43 -36.80 -5.73
N ALA A 106 -10.45 -36.63 -4.88
CA ALA A 106 -10.77 -37.49 -3.74
C ALA A 106 -11.61 -38.70 -4.16
#